data_AF-A0A5B8IT33-F1
#
_entry.id   AF-A0A5B8IT33-F1
#
_cell.length_a   1.000
_cell.length_b   1.000
_cell.length_c   1.000
_cell.angle_alpha   90.00
_cell.angle_beta   90.00
_cell.angle_gamma   90.00
#
_symmetry.space_group_name_H-M   'P 1'
#
loop_
_entity.id
_entity.type
_entity.pdbx_description
1 polymer ?
#
loop_
_entity_poly.entity_id
_entity_poly.type
_entity_poly.pdbx_seq_one_letter_code
_entity_poly.pdbx_strand_id
1 'polypeptide(L)'
;MEPLGSSAKQGKKVTLNASTLAMSVMVIVLLVAVVFAANSNEIVGWFVVVISAGWLLLAAFMMFGLKRGAEKINNSLREATAAATPRAQSGTVVVDESTSQRDMKLDHSFKIVQVQARVVSEQREAKGPESEAMIDRALETIQMTAANARDMIKPATPMDGEIID
;
A
#
# COMPACT_ATOMS: atom_id res chain seq x y z
N MET A 1 -28.19 35.21 -22.34
CA MET A 1 -27.05 35.87 -21.69
C MET A 1 -26.81 35.15 -20.37
N GLU A 2 -25.61 34.59 -20.22
CA GLU A 2 -25.13 33.77 -19.09
C GLU A 2 -25.28 34.46 -17.73
N PRO A 3 -25.29 33.65 -16.65
CA PRO A 3 -24.56 34.02 -15.44
C PRO A 3 -23.26 33.20 -15.32
N LEU A 4 -22.20 33.98 -15.25
CA LEU A 4 -20.79 33.69 -15.08
C LEU A 4 -20.49 32.58 -14.04
N GLY A 5 -19.78 31.56 -14.51
CA GLY A 5 -19.16 30.54 -13.66
C GLY A 5 -18.09 31.15 -12.76
N SER A 6 -18.32 31.10 -11.45
CA SER A 6 -17.31 31.34 -10.44
C SER A 6 -16.29 30.20 -10.49
N SER A 7 -15.18 30.43 -11.19
CA SER A 7 -13.99 29.58 -11.13
C SER A 7 -13.30 29.77 -9.78
N ALA A 8 -13.79 29.07 -8.76
CA ALA A 8 -13.05 28.90 -7.53
C ALA A 8 -11.80 28.06 -7.84
N LYS A 9 -10.62 28.70 -7.88
CA LYS A 9 -9.33 28.00 -7.89
C LYS A 9 -9.28 27.08 -6.68
N GLN A 10 -9.52 25.79 -6.94
CA GLN A 10 -9.38 24.72 -5.96
C GLN A 10 -7.90 24.68 -5.56
N GLY A 11 -7.58 25.32 -4.44
CA GLY A 11 -6.26 25.27 -3.84
C GLY A 11 -5.88 23.80 -3.65
N LYS A 12 -4.84 23.37 -4.36
CA LYS A 12 -4.27 22.03 -4.25
C LYS A 12 -3.72 21.90 -2.83
N LYS A 13 -4.53 21.36 -1.92
CA LYS A 13 -4.09 21.02 -0.56
C LYS A 13 -3.05 19.92 -0.70
N VAL A 14 -1.77 20.31 -0.65
CA VAL A 14 -0.65 19.39 -0.56
C VAL A 14 -0.75 18.75 0.82
N THR A 15 -1.31 17.55 0.88
CA THR A 15 -1.23 16.71 2.06
C THR A 15 0.21 16.25 2.17
N LEU A 16 0.99 16.93 3.01
CA LEU A 16 2.32 16.50 3.41
C LEU A 16 2.17 15.18 4.12
N ASN A 17 2.37 14.09 3.39
CA ASN A 17 2.49 12.75 3.95
C ASN A 17 3.68 12.79 4.93
N ALA A 18 3.57 12.14 6.09
CA ALA A 18 4.63 12.12 7.10
C ALA A 18 6.02 11.74 6.51
N SER A 19 6.03 10.94 5.44
CA SER A 19 7.21 10.61 4.64
C SER A 19 7.89 11.82 3.98
N THR A 20 7.13 12.75 3.39
CA THR A 20 7.70 13.98 2.78
C THR A 20 8.24 14.94 3.83
N LEU A 21 7.61 15.02 5.00
CA LEU A 21 8.09 15.84 6.11
C LEU A 21 9.43 15.30 6.65
N ALA A 22 9.52 13.99 6.87
CA ALA A 22 10.75 13.34 7.34
C ALA A 22 11.90 13.50 6.33
N MET A 23 11.62 13.37 5.03
CA MET A 23 12.59 13.60 3.96
C MET A 23 13.12 15.04 3.98
N SER A 24 12.24 16.04 4.09
CA SER A 24 12.65 17.45 4.14
C SER A 24 13.49 17.77 5.37
N VAL A 25 13.16 17.22 6.53
CA VAL A 25 13.96 17.39 7.75
C VAL A 25 15.35 16.78 7.59
N MET A 26 15.45 15.58 7.02
CA MET A 26 16.75 14.92 6.80
C MET A 26 17.65 15.72 5.85
N VAL A 27 17.07 16.30 4.80
CA VAL A 27 17.80 17.18 3.86
C VAL A 27 18.30 18.44 4.56
N ILE A 28 17.48 19.07 5.41
CA ILE A 28 17.89 20.27 6.16
C ILE A 28 19.04 19.95 7.11
N VAL A 29 18.97 18.83 7.84
CA VAL A 29 20.06 18.39 8.74
C VAL A 29 21.35 18.14 7.95
N LEU A 30 21.26 17.52 6.77
CA LEU A 30 22.41 17.31 5.88
C LEU A 30 23.00 18.64 5.39
N LEU A 31 22.18 19.62 4.99
CA LEU A 31 22.65 20.94 4.59
C LEU A 31 23.33 21.68 5.75
N VAL A 32 22.79 21.60 6.95
CA VAL A 32 23.40 22.18 8.16
C VAL A 32 24.76 21.53 8.43
N ALA A 33 24.85 20.20 8.38
CA ALA A 33 26.11 19.48 8.54
C ALA A 33 27.16 19.91 7.49
N VAL A 34 26.75 20.05 6.23
CA VAL A 34 27.62 20.54 5.14
C VAL A 34 28.11 21.97 5.40
N VAL A 35 27.24 22.88 5.83
CA VAL A 35 27.61 24.28 6.11
C VAL A 35 28.56 24.38 7.29
N PHE A 36 28.32 23.63 8.37
CA PHE A 36 29.22 23.58 9.52
C PHE A 36 30.58 23.00 9.17
N ALA A 37 30.59 21.97 8.32
CA ALA A 37 31.83 21.35 7.88
C ALA A 37 32.60 22.20 6.86
N ALA A 38 31.90 23.01 6.05
CA ALA A 38 32.52 23.94 5.11
C ALA A 38 33.07 25.22 5.78
N ASN A 39 32.58 25.57 6.97
CA ASN A 39 33.00 26.78 7.69
C ASN A 39 34.25 26.59 8.56
N SER A 40 34.72 25.34 8.74
CA SER A 40 36.01 25.04 9.36
C SER A 40 36.92 24.53 8.27
N ASN A 41 38.13 25.09 8.11
CA ASN A 41 39.10 24.71 7.07
C ASN A 41 39.73 23.30 7.31
N GLU A 42 38.91 22.32 7.68
CA GLU A 42 39.30 20.94 7.88
C GLU A 42 38.79 20.08 6.73
N ILE A 43 39.73 19.33 6.16
CA ILE A 43 39.56 18.28 5.14
C ILE A 43 38.30 17.41 5.35
N VAL A 44 37.86 17.24 6.60
CA VAL A 44 36.65 16.51 6.99
C VAL A 44 35.37 17.09 6.34
N GLY A 45 35.26 18.40 6.16
CA GLY A 45 34.07 18.99 5.56
C GLY A 45 33.92 18.73 4.07
N TRP A 46 35.05 18.67 3.35
CA TRP A 46 35.06 18.25 1.95
C TRP A 46 34.64 16.79 1.78
N PHE A 47 34.98 15.90 2.72
CA PHE A 47 34.48 14.53 2.71
C PHE A 47 32.96 14.46 2.87
N VAL A 48 32.39 15.24 3.79
CA VAL A 48 30.93 15.29 3.99
C VAL A 48 30.23 15.82 2.73
N VAL A 49 30.78 16.85 2.08
CA VAL A 49 30.24 17.39 0.82
C VAL A 49 30.24 16.33 -0.28
N VAL A 50 31.37 15.63 -0.49
CA VAL A 50 31.50 14.62 -1.54
C VAL A 50 30.59 13.42 -1.28
N ILE A 51 30.53 12.92 -0.05
CA ILE A 51 29.67 11.79 0.33
C ILE A 51 28.19 12.17 0.17
N SER A 52 27.81 13.38 0.62
CA SER A 52 26.44 13.88 0.48
C SER A 52 26.04 14.08 -0.97
N ALA A 53 26.94 14.61 -1.80
CA ALA A 53 26.73 14.74 -3.24
C ALA A 53 26.57 13.37 -3.92
N GLY A 54 27.36 12.37 -3.50
CA GLY A 54 27.23 10.99 -3.96
C GLY A 54 25.86 10.39 -3.64
N TRP A 55 25.36 10.57 -2.41
CA TRP A 55 24.02 10.12 -2.02
C TRP A 55 22.90 10.85 -2.77
N LEU A 56 23.03 12.16 -2.99
CA LEU A 56 22.09 12.93 -3.78
C LEU A 56 22.04 12.46 -5.23
N LEU A 57 23.19 12.20 -5.84
CA LEU A 57 23.27 11.66 -7.20
C LEU A 57 22.67 10.26 -7.29
N LEU A 58 22.92 9.39 -6.30
CA LEU A 58 22.33 8.05 -6.25
C LEU A 58 20.81 8.12 -6.10
N ALA A 59 20.31 8.99 -5.21
CA ALA A 59 18.88 9.21 -5.04
C ALA A 59 18.23 9.76 -6.32
N ALA A 60 18.87 10.74 -6.97
CA ALA A 60 18.41 11.28 -8.24
C ALA A 60 18.40 10.20 -9.33
N PHE A 61 19.49 9.43 -9.44
CA PHE A 61 19.59 8.32 -10.39
C PHE A 61 18.50 7.28 -10.17
N MET A 62 18.22 6.92 -8.91
CA MET A 62 17.15 5.99 -8.58
C MET A 62 15.79 6.57 -8.94
N MET A 63 15.53 7.85 -8.64
CA MET A 63 14.28 8.51 -9.00
C MET A 63 14.06 8.58 -10.52
N PHE A 64 15.10 8.93 -11.29
CA PHE A 64 15.04 8.96 -12.75
C PHE A 64 15.02 7.55 -13.37
N GLY A 65 15.70 6.58 -12.75
CA GLY A 65 15.74 5.18 -13.16
C GLY A 65 14.40 4.48 -12.97
N LEU A 66 13.73 4.69 -11.83
CA LEU A 66 12.37 4.20 -11.59
C LEU A 66 11.38 4.85 -12.55
N LYS A 67 11.50 6.15 -12.82
CA LYS A 67 10.60 6.85 -13.74
C LYS A 67 10.74 6.34 -15.19
N ARG A 68 11.98 6.11 -15.65
CA ARG A 68 12.26 5.50 -16.96
C ARG A 68 11.91 4.01 -17.04
N GLY A 69 12.07 3.28 -15.94
CA GLY A 69 11.69 1.87 -15.83
C GLY A 69 10.18 1.68 -15.92
N ALA A 70 9.42 2.51 -15.21
CA ALA A 70 7.96 2.51 -15.27
C ALA A 70 7.43 2.84 -16.67
N GLU A 71 8.02 3.82 -17.37
CA GLU A 71 7.66 4.15 -18.75
C GLU A 71 7.95 2.98 -19.71
N LYS A 72 9.09 2.29 -19.57
CA LYS A 72 9.42 1.11 -20.39
C LYS A 72 8.52 -0.08 -20.10
N ILE A 73 8.20 -0.35 -18.84
CA ILE A 73 7.28 -1.43 -18.45
C ILE A 73 5.88 -1.14 -18.97
N ASN A 74 5.40 0.10 -18.87
CA ASN A 74 4.07 0.46 -19.38
C ASN A 74 3.98 0.31 -20.91
N ASN A 75 5.06 0.64 -21.63
CA ASN A 75 5.14 0.44 -23.07
C ASN A 75 5.22 -1.06 -23.44
N SER A 76 6.03 -1.85 -22.75
CA SER A 76 6.11 -3.31 -22.98
C SER A 76 4.82 -4.04 -22.61
N LEU A 77 4.11 -3.60 -21.57
CA LEU A 77 2.78 -4.11 -21.24
C LEU A 77 1.75 -3.72 -22.29
N ARG A 78 1.78 -2.49 -22.82
CA ARG A 78 0.93 -2.07 -23.93
C ARG A 78 1.19 -2.88 -25.20
N GLU A 79 2.46 -3.12 -25.54
CA GLU A 79 2.84 -3.95 -26.70
C GLU A 79 2.47 -5.42 -26.50
N ALA A 80 2.68 -5.99 -25.30
CA ALA A 80 2.27 -7.35 -24.97
C ALA A 80 0.74 -7.52 -24.96
N THR A 81 0.00 -6.52 -24.47
CA THR A 81 -1.47 -6.49 -24.51
C THR A 81 -1.97 -6.38 -25.95
N ALA A 82 -1.35 -5.53 -26.78
CA ALA A 82 -1.68 -5.40 -28.19
C ALA A 82 -1.33 -6.67 -29.00
N ALA A 83 -0.21 -7.34 -28.69
CA ALA A 83 0.20 -8.59 -29.31
C ALA A 83 -0.61 -9.81 -28.84
N ALA A 84 -1.20 -9.78 -27.64
CA ALA A 84 -2.14 -10.80 -27.15
C ALA A 84 -3.58 -10.61 -27.71
N THR A 85 -3.87 -9.47 -28.35
CA THR A 85 -5.21 -9.11 -28.83
C THR A 85 -5.70 -9.80 -30.13
N PRO A 86 -4.94 -10.63 -30.88
CA PRO A 86 -5.53 -11.45 -31.94
C PRO A 86 -5.80 -12.92 -31.54
N ARG A 87 -5.62 -13.34 -30.27
CA ARG A 87 -5.91 -14.73 -29.87
C ARG A 87 -6.63 -14.93 -28.53
N ALA A 88 -6.97 -13.87 -27.81
CA ALA A 88 -7.99 -13.96 -26.78
C ALA A 88 -9.36 -13.92 -27.47
N GLN A 89 -9.96 -15.11 -27.67
CA GLN A 89 -11.38 -15.23 -27.90
C GLN A 89 -12.12 -14.38 -26.86
N SER A 90 -13.10 -13.61 -27.33
CA SER A 90 -13.96 -12.72 -26.56
C SER A 90 -14.43 -13.36 -25.25
N GLY A 91 -13.81 -12.90 -24.16
CA GLY A 91 -14.24 -13.15 -22.80
C GLY A 91 -13.72 -11.98 -21.98
N THR A 92 -14.42 -10.85 -22.02
CA THR A 92 -14.30 -9.85 -20.96
C THR A 92 -14.55 -10.58 -19.64
N VAL A 93 -13.50 -10.82 -18.84
CA VAL A 93 -13.70 -11.18 -17.45
C VAL A 93 -14.26 -9.94 -16.78
N VAL A 94 -15.58 -9.83 -16.82
CA VAL A 94 -16.31 -8.97 -15.91
C VAL A 94 -16.01 -9.56 -14.55
N VAL A 95 -15.09 -8.94 -13.80
CA VAL A 95 -14.96 -9.25 -12.38
C VAL A 95 -16.29 -8.84 -11.79
N ASP A 96 -17.11 -9.84 -11.52
CA ASP A 96 -18.42 -9.64 -10.95
C ASP A 96 -18.26 -8.89 -9.62
N GLU A 97 -19.05 -7.84 -9.42
CA GLU A 97 -18.98 -7.00 -8.23
C GLU A 97 -19.13 -7.86 -6.95
N SER A 98 -19.88 -8.97 -7.02
CA SER A 98 -20.01 -9.91 -5.90
C SER A 98 -18.70 -10.63 -5.55
N THR A 99 -17.82 -10.86 -6.53
CA THR A 99 -16.50 -11.47 -6.31
C THR A 99 -15.55 -10.45 -5.68
N SER A 100 -15.53 -9.22 -6.19
CA SER A 100 -14.74 -8.12 -5.59
C SER A 100 -15.13 -7.87 -4.12
N GLN A 101 -16.43 -7.80 -3.85
CA GLN A 101 -16.96 -7.59 -2.49
C GLN A 101 -16.70 -8.78 -1.56
N ARG A 102 -16.70 -10.01 -2.10
CA ARG A 102 -16.32 -11.22 -1.35
C ARG A 102 -14.85 -11.17 -0.98
N ASP A 103 -13.97 -10.83 -1.91
CA ASP A 103 -12.52 -10.75 -1.67
C ASP A 103 -12.18 -9.69 -0.63
N MET A 104 -12.84 -8.53 -0.66
CA MET A 104 -12.66 -7.49 0.37
C MET A 104 -13.08 -7.98 1.78
N LYS A 105 -14.20 -8.71 1.88
CA LYS A 105 -14.67 -9.29 3.14
C LYS A 105 -13.77 -10.43 3.63
N LEU A 106 -13.21 -11.23 2.72
CA LEU A 106 -12.22 -12.26 3.05
C LEU A 106 -10.93 -11.66 3.58
N ASP A 107 -10.40 -10.61 2.93
CA ASP A 107 -9.23 -9.87 3.41
C ASP A 107 -9.45 -9.34 4.84
N HIS A 108 -10.60 -8.72 5.08
CA HIS A 108 -10.97 -8.25 6.41
C HIS A 108 -11.03 -9.38 7.45
N SER A 109 -11.60 -10.52 7.07
CA SER A 109 -11.68 -11.71 7.95
C SER A 109 -10.30 -12.24 8.30
N PHE A 110 -9.37 -12.29 7.34
CA PHE A 110 -7.98 -12.70 7.59
C PHE A 110 -7.24 -11.72 8.49
N LYS A 111 -7.49 -10.41 8.33
CA LYS A 111 -6.92 -9.38 9.21
C LYS A 111 -7.36 -9.55 10.67
N ILE A 112 -8.64 -9.87 10.90
CA ILE A 112 -9.16 -10.16 12.25
C ILE A 112 -8.42 -11.37 12.85
N VAL A 113 -8.29 -12.46 12.09
CA VAL A 113 -7.55 -13.66 12.55
C VAL A 113 -6.10 -13.33 12.91
N GLN A 114 -5.41 -12.50 12.11
CA GLN A 114 -4.04 -12.08 12.41
C GLN A 114 -3.94 -11.27 13.71
N VAL A 115 -4.88 -10.34 13.94
CA VAL A 115 -4.90 -9.55 15.18
C VAL A 115 -5.14 -10.45 16.38
N GLN A 116 -6.10 -11.37 16.32
CA GLN A 116 -6.39 -12.28 17.42
C GLN A 116 -5.28 -13.30 17.67
N ALA A 117 -4.60 -13.78 16.62
CA ALA A 117 -3.42 -14.63 16.77
C ALA A 117 -2.30 -13.90 17.52
N ARG A 118 -2.11 -12.59 17.26
CA ARG A 118 -1.17 -11.76 18.02
C ARG A 118 -1.59 -11.64 19.49
N VAL A 119 -2.88 -11.40 19.77
CA VAL A 119 -3.39 -11.36 21.16
C VAL A 119 -3.10 -12.68 21.88
N VAL A 120 -3.31 -13.83 21.23
CA VAL A 120 -2.96 -15.14 21.82
C VAL A 120 -1.47 -15.23 22.14
N SER A 121 -0.58 -14.80 21.25
CA SER A 121 0.87 -14.81 21.54
C SER A 121 1.24 -13.90 22.72
N GLU A 122 0.70 -12.67 22.76
CA GLU A 122 0.98 -11.71 23.82
C GLU A 122 0.50 -12.21 25.19
N GLN A 123 -0.70 -12.80 25.24
CA GLN A 123 -1.25 -13.32 26.49
C GLN A 123 -0.51 -14.58 26.98
N ARG A 124 -0.04 -15.44 26.07
CA ARG A 124 0.81 -16.59 26.41
C ARG A 124 2.14 -16.17 27.04
N GLU A 125 2.71 -15.05 26.58
CA GLU A 125 3.93 -14.48 27.14
C GLU A 125 3.68 -13.81 28.49
N ALA A 126 2.58 -13.06 28.62
CA ALA A 126 2.22 -12.31 29.83
C ALA A 126 1.94 -13.21 31.06
N LYS A 127 1.39 -14.41 30.86
CA LYS A 127 1.07 -15.40 31.93
C LYS A 127 0.31 -14.79 33.11
N GLY A 128 -0.53 -13.80 32.83
CA GLY A 128 -1.34 -13.14 33.84
C GLY A 128 -2.49 -14.02 34.32
N PRO A 129 -3.10 -13.70 35.47
CA PRO A 129 -4.24 -14.45 36.01
C PRO A 129 -5.47 -14.46 35.09
N GLU A 130 -5.59 -13.49 34.19
CA GLU A 130 -6.67 -13.40 33.20
C GLU A 130 -6.25 -13.88 31.79
N SER A 131 -4.98 -14.25 31.59
CA SER A 131 -4.45 -14.53 30.26
C SER A 131 -5.10 -15.74 29.58
N GLU A 132 -5.40 -16.80 30.33
CA GLU A 132 -6.11 -17.98 29.77
C GLU A 132 -7.51 -17.60 29.26
N ALA A 133 -8.28 -16.83 30.04
CA ALA A 133 -9.61 -16.38 29.63
C ALA A 133 -9.57 -15.45 28.40
N MET A 134 -8.52 -14.63 28.25
CA MET A 134 -8.33 -13.81 27.05
C MET A 134 -7.91 -14.65 25.84
N ILE A 135 -7.08 -15.67 26.04
CA ILE A 135 -6.69 -16.62 24.99
C ILE A 135 -7.93 -17.36 24.49
N ASP A 136 -8.78 -17.86 25.38
CA ASP A 136 -9.99 -18.60 25.00
C ASP A 136 -10.94 -17.74 24.15
N ARG A 137 -11.18 -16.48 24.55
CA ARG A 137 -12.00 -15.54 23.76
C ARG A 137 -11.39 -15.20 22.41
N ALA A 138 -10.07 -15.04 22.35
CA ALA A 138 -9.37 -14.77 21.10
C ALA A 138 -9.46 -15.98 20.15
N LEU A 139 -9.32 -17.21 20.66
CA LEU A 139 -9.49 -18.44 19.91
C LEU A 139 -10.93 -18.62 19.40
N GLU A 140 -11.93 -18.32 20.23
CA GLU A 140 -13.35 -18.32 19.83
C GLU A 140 -13.60 -17.34 18.66
N THR A 141 -13.05 -16.13 18.76
CA THR A 141 -13.17 -15.12 17.70
C THR A 141 -12.51 -15.58 16.40
N ILE A 142 -11.33 -16.20 16.49
CA ILE A 142 -10.64 -16.79 15.32
C ILE A 142 -11.52 -17.88 14.69
N GLN A 143 -12.09 -18.77 15.50
CA GLN A 143 -12.90 -19.88 15.01
C GLN A 143 -14.18 -19.39 14.32
N MET A 144 -14.90 -18.44 14.93
CA MET A 144 -16.09 -17.82 14.34
C MET A 144 -15.75 -17.11 13.02
N THR A 145 -14.68 -16.33 13.01
CA THR A 145 -14.25 -15.58 11.81
C THR A 145 -13.83 -16.52 10.68
N ALA A 146 -13.07 -17.57 11.01
CA ALA A 146 -12.63 -18.57 10.04
C ALA A 146 -13.79 -19.38 9.47
N ALA A 147 -14.80 -19.72 10.27
CA ALA A 147 -16.00 -20.40 9.80
C ALA A 147 -16.77 -19.52 8.79
N ASN A 148 -17.01 -18.25 9.13
CA ASN A 148 -17.68 -17.30 8.26
C ASN A 148 -16.91 -17.08 6.95
N ALA A 149 -15.60 -16.86 7.02
CA ALA A 149 -14.76 -16.69 5.84
C ALA A 149 -14.77 -17.94 4.95
N ARG A 150 -14.73 -19.13 5.54
CA ARG A 150 -14.79 -20.40 4.81
C ARG A 150 -16.10 -20.57 4.04
N ASP A 151 -17.22 -20.15 4.61
CA ASP A 151 -18.51 -20.21 3.93
C ASP A 151 -18.60 -19.24 2.74
N MET A 152 -17.87 -18.13 2.78
CA MET A 152 -17.76 -17.20 1.66
C MET A 152 -16.93 -17.74 0.49
N ILE A 153 -15.98 -18.64 0.76
CA ILE A 153 -15.12 -19.26 -0.27
C ILE A 153 -15.87 -20.34 -1.05
N LYS A 154 -16.90 -20.97 -0.46
CA LYS A 154 -17.69 -21.97 -1.17
C LYS A 154 -18.32 -21.35 -2.43
N PRO A 155 -18.23 -22.01 -3.59
CA PRO A 155 -18.93 -21.56 -4.78
C PRO A 155 -20.42 -21.49 -4.45
N ALA A 156 -21.07 -20.38 -4.83
CA ALA A 156 -22.52 -20.30 -4.74
C ALA A 156 -23.07 -21.43 -5.60
N THR A 157 -23.83 -22.35 -5.01
CA THR A 157 -24.60 -23.33 -5.77
C THR A 157 -25.44 -22.53 -6.77
N PRO A 158 -25.45 -22.86 -8.08
CA PRO A 158 -26.34 -22.22 -9.02
C PRO A 158 -27.76 -22.31 -8.45
N MET A 159 -28.38 -21.17 -8.20
CA MET A 159 -29.78 -21.14 -7.78
C MET A 159 -30.59 -21.48 -9.03
N ASP A 160 -31.02 -22.73 -9.17
CA ASP A 160 -32.01 -23.14 -10.17
C ASP A 160 -33.35 -22.51 -9.81
N GLY A 161 -33.49 -21.22 -10.12
CA GLY A 161 -34.74 -20.48 -10.03
C GLY A 161 -35.38 -20.42 -11.41
N GLU A 162 -36.54 -21.04 -11.57
CA GLU A 162 -37.42 -20.78 -12.71
C GLU A 162 -37.84 -19.30 -12.67
N ILE A 163 -37.52 -18.55 -13.73
CA ILE A 163 -37.97 -17.16 -13.88
C ILE A 163 -39.45 -17.24 -14.25
N ILE A 164 -40.32 -16.89 -13.31
CA ILE A 164 -41.75 -16.71 -13.56
C ILE A 164 -41.94 -15.27 -14.04
N ASP A 165 -42.33 -15.12 -15.31
CA ASP A 165 -42.79 -13.87 -15.94
C ASP A 165 -44.23 -13.54 -15.50
#